data_AF-A0A9Q4D4W8-F1
#
_entry.id   AF-A0A9Q4D4W8-F1
#
_cell.length_a   1.000
_cell.length_b   1.000
_cell.length_c   1.000
_cell.angle_alpha   90.00
_cell.angle_beta   90.00
_cell.angle_gamma   90.00
#
_symmetry.space_group_name_H-M   'P 1'
#
loop_
_entity.id
_entity.type
_entity.pdbx_description
1 polymer ?
#
loop_
_entity_poly.entity_id
_entity_poly.type
_entity_poly.pdbx_seq_one_letter_code
_entity_poly.pdbx_strand_id
1 'polypeptide(L)'
;MIEQHETPLQNKSGQSKPDQNNTGQSKSGQSKSGQSKIQKPQTQPDIKDRLIGVGLYLSILVFGYIVMKIYNKLSYVDTPAFMYIDFFLSIVIGFFVAFVISLVSWLFIRKFSLFVNQIGKAYFNFCISMILWTIIITLTLGLAFLATGKMMNTQELEPNLLFIIFSAPVFALFFVFLFLLFSIIGAVMAGFGKVFHVPMSFKILR
;
A
#
# COMPACT_ATOMS: atom_id res chain seq x y z
N MET A 1 -34.09 16.87 -75.75
CA MET A 1 -32.69 17.08 -75.35
C MET A 1 -32.36 15.94 -74.39
N ILE A 2 -31.88 14.78 -74.85
CA ILE A 2 -30.52 14.49 -75.38
C ILE A 2 -29.49 14.83 -74.28
N GLU A 3 -28.68 13.95 -73.70
CA GLU A 3 -28.30 12.55 -73.95
C GLU A 3 -27.70 11.99 -72.65
N GLN A 4 -27.89 10.69 -72.40
CA GLN A 4 -27.05 9.90 -71.50
C GLN A 4 -25.66 9.74 -72.13
N HIS A 5 -24.60 9.80 -71.33
CA HIS A 5 -23.26 9.40 -71.77
C HIS A 5 -22.76 8.26 -70.89
N GLU A 6 -22.90 7.03 -71.37
CA GLU A 6 -22.07 5.88 -71.00
C GLU A 6 -20.90 5.70 -71.98
N THR A 7 -19.93 4.88 -71.55
CA THR A 7 -18.90 4.11 -72.28
C THR A 7 -17.52 4.74 -72.58
N PRO A 8 -16.42 3.95 -72.77
CA PRO A 8 -16.23 2.49 -72.58
C PRO A 8 -14.93 2.03 -71.87
N LEU A 9 -14.88 0.71 -71.67
CA LEU A 9 -13.75 -0.20 -71.41
C LEU A 9 -12.61 -0.17 -72.44
N GLN A 10 -11.41 -0.60 -71.99
CA GLN A 10 -10.34 -1.41 -72.65
C GLN A 10 -8.94 -0.83 -72.36
N ASN A 11 -7.81 -1.55 -72.30
CA ASN A 11 -7.37 -2.95 -72.19
C ASN A 11 -5.82 -2.90 -72.34
N LYS A 12 -5.10 -3.99 -71.97
CA LYS A 12 -3.65 -4.28 -72.19
C LYS A 12 -2.67 -3.56 -71.27
N SER A 13 -1.60 -4.15 -70.75
CA SER A 13 -0.92 -5.47 -70.86
C SER A 13 0.14 -5.45 -69.74
N GLY A 14 0.41 -6.49 -68.95
CA GLY A 14 0.94 -7.78 -69.37
C GLY A 14 2.43 -7.67 -69.77
N GLN A 15 3.36 -7.90 -68.84
CA GLN A 15 4.73 -8.48 -69.00
C GLN A 15 5.57 -8.17 -67.74
N SER A 16 5.78 -9.10 -66.80
CA SER A 16 6.76 -10.22 -66.79
C SER A 16 8.22 -9.78 -66.56
N LYS A 17 8.70 -10.12 -65.35
CA LYS A 17 10.08 -10.42 -64.85
C LYS A 17 11.07 -10.94 -65.93
N PRO A 18 12.42 -10.87 -65.75
CA PRO A 18 13.12 -11.55 -64.63
C PRO A 18 14.47 -10.99 -64.09
N ASP A 19 14.77 -11.45 -62.87
CA ASP A 19 16.03 -11.87 -62.21
C ASP A 19 17.43 -11.40 -62.68
N GLN A 20 18.24 -10.96 -61.69
CA GLN A 20 19.63 -11.42 -61.43
C GLN A 20 20.12 -10.77 -60.11
N ASN A 21 20.31 -11.43 -58.96
CA ASN A 21 21.15 -12.55 -58.52
C ASN A 21 22.52 -12.11 -57.95
N ASN A 22 22.71 -12.43 -56.65
CA ASN A 22 23.94 -12.62 -55.85
C ASN A 22 24.87 -11.40 -55.59
N THR A 23 25.25 -11.14 -54.33
CA THR A 23 26.31 -11.90 -53.64
C THR A 23 26.16 -11.81 -52.12
N GLY A 24 26.38 -12.95 -51.45
CA GLY A 24 26.15 -13.13 -50.03
C GLY A 24 27.19 -12.53 -49.09
N GLN A 25 26.79 -12.38 -47.83
CA GLN A 25 27.67 -12.47 -46.68
C GLN A 25 26.99 -13.31 -45.60
N SER A 26 27.67 -14.39 -45.23
CA SER A 26 27.37 -15.23 -44.09
C SER A 26 27.69 -14.49 -42.79
N LYS A 27 26.77 -14.51 -41.83
CA LYS A 27 27.13 -14.67 -40.41
C LYS A 27 26.12 -15.60 -39.74
N SER A 28 26.65 -16.75 -39.34
CA SER A 28 26.08 -17.69 -38.38
C SER A 28 25.67 -16.99 -37.09
N GLY A 29 24.45 -17.26 -36.62
CA GLY A 29 23.92 -16.74 -35.37
C GLY A 29 22.72 -17.56 -34.93
N GLN A 30 23.03 -18.76 -34.48
CA GLN A 30 22.20 -19.76 -33.82
C GLN A 30 20.93 -19.23 -33.11
N SER A 31 19.81 -19.89 -33.41
CA SER A 31 18.52 -19.74 -32.73
C SER A 31 18.62 -19.88 -31.21
N LYS A 32 17.89 -19.04 -30.47
CA LYS A 32 17.14 -19.47 -29.29
C LYS A 32 15.96 -18.53 -29.05
N SER A 33 14.77 -19.06 -29.37
CA SER A 33 13.50 -18.65 -28.80
C SER A 33 13.60 -18.56 -27.27
N GLY A 34 13.12 -17.46 -26.69
CA GLY A 34 13.17 -17.28 -25.24
C GLY A 34 12.25 -16.16 -24.76
N GLN A 35 10.95 -16.45 -24.79
CA GLN A 35 9.92 -15.84 -23.94
C GLN A 35 9.90 -14.31 -23.88
N SER A 36 9.19 -13.72 -24.85
CA SER A 36 8.25 -12.64 -24.49
C SER A 36 7.47 -13.12 -23.26
N LYS A 37 7.66 -12.45 -22.12
CA LYS A 37 6.74 -12.55 -20.98
C LYS A 37 5.39 -12.11 -21.52
N ILE A 38 4.63 -13.06 -22.03
CA ILE A 38 3.18 -12.97 -22.16
C ILE A 38 2.71 -12.70 -20.73
N GLN A 39 2.53 -11.41 -20.40
CA GLN A 39 1.64 -11.02 -19.32
C GLN A 39 0.32 -11.72 -19.67
N LYS A 40 0.01 -12.78 -18.92
CA LYS A 40 -1.32 -13.37 -18.93
C LYS A 40 -2.30 -12.19 -18.86
N PRO A 41 -3.33 -12.14 -19.74
CA PRO A 41 -4.39 -11.16 -19.58
C PRO A 41 -4.84 -11.25 -18.13
N GLN A 42 -4.79 -10.11 -17.44
CA GLN A 42 -5.02 -9.96 -16.01
C GLN A 42 -6.37 -10.59 -15.69
N THR A 43 -6.35 -11.89 -15.42
CA THR A 43 -7.54 -12.68 -15.20
C THR A 43 -8.01 -12.19 -13.85
N GLN A 44 -9.22 -11.64 -13.81
CA GLN A 44 -9.78 -11.06 -12.60
C GLN A 44 -9.51 -12.03 -11.44
N PRO A 45 -8.90 -11.56 -10.33
CA PRO A 45 -8.50 -12.45 -9.25
C PRO A 45 -9.71 -13.23 -8.75
N ASP A 46 -9.50 -14.51 -8.43
CA ASP A 46 -10.55 -15.39 -7.94
C ASP A 46 -11.20 -14.79 -6.68
N ILE A 47 -12.48 -15.12 -6.46
CA ILE A 47 -13.24 -14.68 -5.29
C ILE A 47 -12.49 -15.06 -4.00
N LYS A 48 -11.86 -16.23 -3.98
CA LYS A 48 -11.03 -16.69 -2.85
C LYS A 48 -9.85 -15.75 -2.59
N ASP A 49 -9.14 -15.34 -3.63
CA ASP A 49 -8.00 -14.42 -3.53
C ASP A 49 -8.44 -13.02 -3.07
N ARG A 50 -9.60 -12.56 -3.53
CA ARG A 50 -10.21 -11.29 -3.10
C ARG A 50 -10.57 -11.33 -1.62
N LEU A 51 -11.19 -12.41 -1.15
CA LEU A 51 -11.54 -12.59 0.26
C LEU A 51 -10.31 -12.65 1.17
N ILE A 52 -9.24 -13.32 0.72
CA ILE A 52 -7.95 -13.33 1.45
C ILE A 52 -7.36 -11.93 1.54
N GLY A 53 -7.38 -11.18 0.42
CA GLY A 53 -6.91 -9.79 0.40
C GLY A 53 -7.69 -8.89 1.35
N VAL A 54 -9.02 -9.03 1.38
CA VAL A 54 -9.91 -8.35 2.33
C VAL A 54 -9.55 -8.71 3.78
N GLY A 55 -9.33 -10.00 4.06
CA GLY A 55 -8.94 -10.48 5.38
C GLY A 55 -7.63 -9.90 5.89
N LEU A 56 -6.63 -9.70 5.02
CA LEU A 56 -5.35 -9.08 5.39
C LEU A 56 -5.50 -7.62 5.83
N TYR A 57 -6.41 -6.86 5.23
CA TYR A 57 -6.67 -5.48 5.67
C TYR A 57 -7.57 -5.41 6.90
N LEU A 58 -8.50 -6.36 7.05
CA LEU A 58 -9.44 -6.40 8.18
C LEU A 58 -8.78 -6.83 9.50
N SER A 59 -7.64 -7.52 9.47
CA SER A 59 -6.93 -7.94 10.67
C SER A 59 -6.62 -6.77 11.62
N ILE A 60 -6.43 -5.56 11.08
CA ILE A 60 -6.17 -4.37 11.89
C ILE A 60 -7.42 -3.83 12.60
N LEU A 61 -8.63 -4.20 12.19
CA LEU A 61 -9.84 -3.78 12.91
C LEU A 61 -9.84 -4.30 14.34
N VAL A 62 -9.24 -5.48 14.56
CA VAL A 62 -9.04 -6.05 15.90
C VAL A 62 -8.19 -5.10 16.75
N PHE A 63 -7.10 -4.56 16.18
CA PHE A 63 -6.27 -3.56 16.86
C PHE A 63 -7.07 -2.29 17.17
N GLY A 64 -7.79 -1.73 16.20
CA GLY A 64 -8.62 -0.54 16.43
C GLY A 64 -9.66 -0.73 17.53
N TYR A 65 -10.33 -1.89 17.56
CA TYR A 65 -11.27 -2.25 18.61
C TYR A 65 -10.60 -2.33 20.00
N ILE A 66 -9.43 -2.96 20.09
CA ILE A 66 -8.66 -3.03 21.35
C ILE A 66 -8.33 -1.62 21.84
N VAL A 67 -7.80 -0.75 20.96
CA VAL A 67 -7.45 0.64 21.33
C VAL A 67 -8.68 1.41 21.82
N MET A 68 -9.81 1.33 21.10
CA MET A 68 -11.04 2.02 21.50
C MET A 68 -11.58 1.54 22.85
N LYS A 69 -11.55 0.23 23.11
CA LYS A 69 -12.01 -0.35 24.37
C LYS A 69 -11.18 0.12 25.55
N ILE A 70 -9.87 0.29 25.38
CA ILE A 70 -8.98 0.76 26.44
C ILE A 70 -9.08 2.28 26.59
N TYR A 71 -9.21 3.03 25.49
CA TYR A 71 -9.41 4.48 25.54
C TYR A 71 -10.66 4.85 26.34
N ASN A 72 -11.76 4.10 26.17
CA ASN A 72 -12.98 4.30 26.95
C ASN A 72 -12.79 4.04 28.46
N LYS A 73 -11.75 3.29 28.87
CA LYS A 73 -11.37 3.15 30.29
C LYS A 73 -10.50 4.32 30.78
N LEU A 74 -9.82 5.03 29.89
CA LEU A 74 -8.95 6.16 30.20
C LEU A 74 -9.71 7.47 30.40
N SER A 75 -10.92 7.58 29.83
CA SER A 75 -11.77 8.79 29.92
C SER A 75 -12.43 9.01 31.28
N TYR A 76 -12.12 8.19 32.30
CA TYR A 76 -12.61 8.40 33.66
C TYR A 76 -11.72 9.42 34.39
N VAL A 77 -12.35 10.38 35.07
CA VAL A 77 -11.76 11.65 35.56
C VAL A 77 -10.61 11.45 36.57
N ASP A 78 -10.55 10.31 37.26
CA ASP A 78 -9.55 10.03 38.30
C ASP A 78 -8.47 9.02 37.86
N THR A 79 -8.14 9.00 36.57
CA THR A 79 -7.20 8.02 36.01
C THR A 79 -5.77 8.34 36.47
N PRO A 80 -5.12 7.46 37.26
CA PRO A 80 -3.78 7.70 37.76
C PRO A 80 -2.73 7.60 36.64
N ALA A 81 -1.58 8.27 36.80
CA ALA A 81 -0.52 8.36 35.78
C ALA A 81 -0.06 6.99 35.25
N PHE A 82 -0.06 5.93 36.09
CA PHE A 82 0.32 4.59 35.65
C PHE A 82 -0.64 3.98 34.62
N MET A 83 -1.93 4.36 34.63
CA MET A 83 -2.89 3.89 33.60
C MET A 83 -2.56 4.43 32.21
N TYR A 84 -1.90 5.59 32.10
CA TYR A 84 -1.42 6.09 30.80
C TYR A 84 -0.31 5.21 30.26
N ILE A 85 0.61 4.75 31.12
CA ILE A 85 1.68 3.80 30.73
C ILE A 85 1.05 2.50 30.23
N ASP A 86 0.10 1.94 30.97
CA ASP A 86 -0.62 0.72 30.56
C ASP A 86 -1.37 0.90 29.24
N PHE A 87 -1.96 2.08 29.01
CA PHE A 87 -2.62 2.43 27.75
C PHE A 87 -1.64 2.44 26.58
N PHE A 88 -0.51 3.13 26.69
CA PHE A 88 0.52 3.15 25.65
C PHE A 88 1.11 1.76 25.40
N LEU A 89 1.42 1.00 26.46
CA LEU A 89 1.93 -0.36 26.34
C LEU A 89 0.94 -1.25 25.59
N SER A 90 -0.34 -1.13 25.90
CA SER A 90 -1.40 -1.91 25.27
C SER A 90 -1.58 -1.57 23.78
N ILE A 91 -1.42 -0.30 23.40
CA ILE A 91 -1.40 0.11 21.98
C ILE A 91 -0.25 -0.58 21.26
N VAL A 92 0.96 -0.52 21.80
CA VAL A 92 2.15 -1.13 21.17
C VAL A 92 2.00 -2.64 21.04
N ILE A 93 1.59 -3.31 22.12
CA ILE A 93 1.39 -4.77 22.14
C ILE A 93 0.27 -5.17 21.19
N GLY A 94 -0.88 -4.49 21.24
CA GLY A 94 -2.03 -4.78 20.37
C GLY A 94 -1.69 -4.62 18.89
N PHE A 95 -0.93 -3.59 18.54
CA PHE A 95 -0.44 -3.39 17.18
C PHE A 95 0.48 -4.54 16.76
N PHE A 96 1.45 -4.90 17.61
CA PHE A 96 2.43 -5.95 17.30
C PHE A 96 1.74 -7.31 17.10
N VAL A 97 0.78 -7.67 17.96
CA VAL A 97 0.00 -8.91 17.83
C VAL A 97 -0.75 -8.93 16.49
N ALA A 98 -1.49 -7.86 16.16
CA ALA A 98 -2.23 -7.79 14.89
C ALA A 98 -1.28 -7.82 13.67
N PHE A 99 -0.13 -7.15 13.77
CA PHE A 99 0.88 -7.13 12.73
C PHE A 99 1.48 -8.51 12.48
N VAL A 100 1.91 -9.21 13.54
CA VAL A 100 2.51 -10.56 13.43
C VAL A 100 1.51 -11.56 12.87
N ILE A 101 0.27 -11.55 13.33
CA ILE A 101 -0.79 -12.43 12.79
C ILE A 101 -0.94 -12.20 11.29
N SER A 102 -1.07 -10.94 10.87
CA SER A 102 -1.18 -10.59 9.46
C SER A 102 0.04 -11.05 8.67
N LEU A 103 1.25 -10.87 9.22
CA LEU A 103 2.51 -11.21 8.58
C LEU A 103 2.64 -12.70 8.34
N VAL A 104 2.35 -13.51 9.36
CA VAL A 104 2.37 -14.97 9.27
C VAL A 104 1.34 -15.45 8.24
N SER A 105 0.11 -14.93 8.29
CA SER A 105 -0.93 -15.26 7.32
C SER A 105 -0.51 -14.94 5.89
N TRP A 106 0.09 -13.77 5.65
CA TRP A 106 0.56 -13.39 4.32
C TRP A 106 1.74 -14.25 3.85
N LEU A 107 2.73 -14.52 4.70
CA LEU A 107 3.91 -15.31 4.33
C LEU A 107 3.55 -16.73 3.88
N PHE A 108 2.51 -17.32 4.47
CA PHE A 108 2.02 -18.63 4.06
C PHE A 108 1.27 -18.56 2.72
N ILE A 109 0.37 -17.59 2.56
CA ILE A 109 -0.56 -17.56 1.41
C ILE A 109 0.07 -16.93 0.15
N ARG A 110 1.09 -16.07 0.29
CA ARG A 110 1.71 -15.35 -0.84
C ARG A 110 2.27 -16.25 -1.95
N LYS A 111 2.54 -17.53 -1.65
CA LYS A 111 3.06 -18.50 -2.62
C LYS A 111 2.00 -18.97 -3.63
N PHE A 112 0.71 -18.83 -3.30
CA PHE A 112 -0.39 -19.38 -4.08
C PHE A 112 -1.01 -18.37 -5.06
N SER A 113 -0.89 -17.05 -4.80
CA SER A 113 -1.48 -16.02 -5.65
C SER A 113 -0.60 -14.78 -5.76
N LEU A 114 -0.34 -14.35 -7.01
CA LEU A 114 0.38 -13.11 -7.30
C LEU A 114 -0.39 -11.88 -6.80
N PHE A 115 -1.73 -11.92 -6.88
CA PHE A 115 -2.58 -10.83 -6.40
C PHE A 115 -2.49 -10.66 -4.89
N VAL A 116 -2.61 -11.76 -4.13
CA VAL A 116 -2.44 -11.75 -2.67
C VAL A 116 -1.03 -11.31 -2.27
N ASN A 117 -0.01 -11.72 -3.03
CA ASN A 117 1.35 -11.26 -2.80
C ASN A 117 1.48 -9.74 -2.96
N GLN A 118 0.91 -9.16 -4.02
CA GLN A 118 0.92 -7.70 -4.25
C GLN A 118 0.13 -6.94 -3.17
N ILE A 119 -1.04 -7.44 -2.77
CA ILE A 119 -1.81 -6.86 -1.65
C ILE A 119 -0.99 -6.86 -0.38
N GLY A 120 -0.42 -7.99 0.01
CA GLY A 120 0.33 -8.05 1.25
C GLY A 120 1.56 -7.15 1.21
N LYS A 121 2.27 -7.06 0.07
CA LYS A 121 3.36 -6.07 -0.08
C LYS A 121 2.87 -4.64 0.15
N ALA A 122 1.74 -4.25 -0.45
CA ALA A 122 1.17 -2.92 -0.28
C ALA A 122 0.73 -2.67 1.17
N TYR A 123 0.07 -3.64 1.80
CA TYR A 123 -0.35 -3.60 3.20
C TYR A 123 0.84 -3.48 4.16
N PHE A 124 1.86 -4.34 4.04
CA PHE A 124 3.03 -4.27 4.91
C PHE A 124 3.88 -3.02 4.67
N ASN A 125 3.99 -2.56 3.41
CA ASN A 125 4.59 -1.26 3.12
C ASN A 125 3.86 -0.14 3.87
N PHE A 126 2.53 -0.15 3.84
CA PHE A 126 1.72 0.79 4.63
C PHE A 126 1.98 0.67 6.14
N CYS A 127 1.89 -0.54 6.72
CA CYS A 127 2.13 -0.75 8.14
C CYS A 127 3.51 -0.24 8.58
N ILE A 128 4.57 -0.61 7.84
CA ILE A 128 5.95 -0.18 8.15
C ILE A 128 6.07 1.34 8.00
N SER A 129 5.43 1.93 6.99
CA SER A 129 5.45 3.37 6.79
C SER A 129 4.80 4.13 7.94
N MET A 130 3.70 3.63 8.48
CA MET A 130 3.05 4.23 9.64
C MET A 130 3.94 4.18 10.88
N ILE A 131 4.66 3.08 11.09
CA ILE A 131 5.66 2.99 12.17
C ILE A 131 6.76 4.03 11.96
N LEU A 132 7.30 4.14 10.75
CA LEU A 132 8.35 5.10 10.42
C LEU A 132 7.87 6.55 10.62
N TRP A 133 6.67 6.89 10.15
CA TRP A 133 6.09 8.21 10.36
C TRP A 133 5.89 8.51 11.85
N THR A 134 5.44 7.53 12.64
CA THR A 134 5.29 7.68 14.09
C THR A 134 6.63 7.97 14.77
N ILE A 135 7.70 7.27 14.36
CA ILE A 135 9.07 7.50 14.86
C ILE A 135 9.55 8.91 14.47
N ILE A 136 9.40 9.32 13.21
CA ILE A 136 9.83 10.64 12.72
C ILE A 136 9.12 11.75 13.49
N ILE A 137 7.81 11.64 13.69
CA ILE A 137 7.00 12.63 14.41
C ILE A 137 7.42 12.68 15.88
N THR A 138 7.59 11.53 16.52
CA THR A 138 8.04 11.46 17.92
C THR A 138 9.42 12.10 18.10
N LEU A 139 10.37 11.82 17.20
CA LEU A 139 11.69 12.44 17.22
C LEU A 139 11.62 13.95 16.97
N THR A 140 10.78 14.38 16.04
CA THR A 140 10.60 15.81 15.72
C THR A 140 10.00 16.57 16.90
N LEU A 141 8.96 16.03 17.55
CA LEU A 141 8.39 16.62 18.76
C LEU A 141 9.40 16.61 19.91
N GLY A 142 10.14 15.53 20.10
CA GLY A 142 11.17 15.42 21.13
C GLY A 142 12.29 16.45 20.95
N LEU A 143 12.76 16.64 19.71
CA LEU A 143 13.76 17.65 19.38
C LEU A 143 13.23 19.08 19.57
N ALA A 144 12.01 19.35 19.12
CA ALA A 144 11.35 20.63 19.35
C ALA A 144 11.24 20.94 20.86
N PHE A 145 10.85 19.94 21.66
CA PHE A 145 10.79 20.08 23.12
C PHE A 145 12.17 20.39 23.73
N LEU A 146 13.22 19.65 23.34
CA LEU A 146 14.58 19.92 23.81
C LEU A 146 15.08 21.32 23.43
N ALA A 147 14.74 21.80 22.24
CA ALA A 147 15.10 23.14 21.78
C ALA A 147 14.37 24.23 22.60
N THR A 148 13.09 24.02 22.89
CA THR A 148 12.27 24.98 23.66
C THR A 148 12.63 24.98 25.15
N GLY A 149 12.90 23.81 25.73
CA GLY A 149 13.28 23.66 27.13
C GLY A 149 14.64 24.27 27.48
N LYS A 150 15.54 24.45 26.51
CA LYS A 150 16.80 25.19 26.70
C LYS A 150 16.61 26.71 26.86
N MET A 151 15.46 27.25 26.45
CA MET A 151 15.16 28.69 26.47
C MET A 151 14.25 29.10 27.63
N MET A 152 13.77 28.15 28.45
CA MET A 152 12.79 28.39 29.51
C MET A 152 13.40 28.21 30.90
N ASN A 153 13.12 29.15 31.81
CA ASN A 153 13.35 28.96 33.23
C ASN A 153 12.52 27.77 33.75
N THR A 154 13.00 27.06 34.77
CA THR A 154 12.40 25.85 35.37
C THR A 154 10.91 25.98 35.72
N GLN A 155 10.39 27.20 35.88
CA GLN A 155 9.01 27.50 36.25
C GLN A 155 8.01 27.45 35.07
N GLU A 156 8.48 27.54 33.81
CA GLU A 156 7.62 27.39 32.61
C GLU A 156 7.63 25.96 32.02
N LEU A 157 8.42 25.06 32.62
CA LEU A 157 8.56 23.68 32.14
C LEU A 157 7.30 22.84 32.42
N GLU A 158 6.58 23.12 33.51
CA GLU A 158 5.40 22.37 33.93
C GLU A 158 4.20 22.43 32.95
N PRO A 159 3.74 23.62 32.49
CA PRO A 159 2.60 23.68 31.56
C PRO A 159 2.90 23.08 30.18
N ASN A 160 4.15 23.21 29.70
CA ASN A 160 4.55 22.62 28.41
C ASN A 160 4.65 21.09 28.46
N LEU A 161 5.10 20.54 29.58
CA LEU A 161 5.12 19.09 29.79
C LEU A 161 3.70 18.52 29.84
N LEU A 162 2.78 19.20 30.55
CA LEU A 162 1.37 18.81 30.61
C LEU A 162 0.70 18.84 29.23
N PHE A 163 0.97 19.85 28.41
CA PHE A 163 0.43 19.93 27.05
C PHE A 163 0.87 18.75 26.17
N ILE A 164 2.11 18.29 26.28
CA ILE A 164 2.63 17.13 25.54
C ILE A 164 1.98 15.84 26.02
N ILE A 165 1.89 15.65 27.35
CA ILE A 165 1.26 14.46 27.94
C ILE A 165 -0.22 14.36 27.54
N PHE A 166 -0.93 15.50 27.47
CA PHE A 166 -2.34 15.53 27.10
C PHE A 166 -2.58 15.40 25.59
N SER A 167 -1.67 15.91 24.76
CA SER A 167 -1.81 15.86 23.30
C SER A 167 -1.39 14.51 22.70
N ALA A 168 -0.43 13.79 23.30
CA ALA A 168 0.07 12.52 22.78
C ALA A 168 -1.04 11.44 22.60
N PRO A 169 -1.98 11.23 23.55
CA PRO A 169 -3.11 10.32 23.36
C PRO A 169 -4.02 10.73 22.19
N VAL A 170 -4.28 12.03 22.02
CA VAL A 170 -5.11 12.56 20.93
C VAL A 170 -4.47 12.28 19.58
N PHE A 171 -3.17 12.53 19.46
CA PHE A 171 -2.41 12.19 18.24
C PHE A 171 -2.38 10.69 17.99
N ALA A 172 -2.18 9.86 19.02
CA ALA A 172 -2.20 8.41 18.87
C ALA A 172 -3.56 7.92 18.33
N LEU A 173 -4.68 8.44 18.84
CA LEU A 173 -6.02 8.12 18.33
C LEU A 173 -6.20 8.58 16.88
N PHE A 174 -5.72 9.76 16.54
CA PHE A 174 -5.75 10.25 15.16
C PHE A 174 -5.01 9.30 14.20
N PHE A 175 -3.83 8.80 14.59
CA PHE A 175 -3.11 7.81 13.80
C PHE A 175 -3.85 6.48 13.68
N VAL A 176 -4.40 5.97 14.78
CA VAL A 176 -5.22 4.75 14.77
C VAL A 176 -6.42 4.91 13.84
N PHE A 177 -7.08 6.08 13.86
CA PHE A 177 -8.18 6.40 12.97
C PHE A 177 -7.76 6.41 11.49
N LEU A 178 -6.66 7.10 11.14
CA LEU A 178 -6.11 7.06 9.78
C LEU A 178 -5.75 5.64 9.35
N PHE A 179 -5.23 4.83 10.28
CA PHE A 179 -4.88 3.46 10.02
C PHE A 179 -6.12 2.61 9.66
N LEU A 180 -7.19 2.76 10.42
CA LEU A 180 -8.46 2.10 10.15
C LEU A 180 -9.06 2.56 8.82
N LEU A 181 -9.05 3.86 8.55
CA LEU A 181 -9.58 4.44 7.32
C LEU A 181 -8.89 3.83 6.09
N PHE A 182 -7.56 3.86 6.03
CA PHE A 182 -6.83 3.33 4.89
C PHE A 182 -6.93 1.80 4.77
N SER A 183 -7.05 1.08 5.88
CA SER A 183 -7.30 -0.36 5.85
C SER A 183 -8.69 -0.71 5.33
N ILE A 184 -9.73 0.05 5.69
CA ILE A 184 -11.08 -0.15 5.12
C ILE A 184 -11.06 0.11 3.61
N ILE A 185 -10.43 1.20 3.17
CA ILE A 185 -10.28 1.51 1.73
C ILE A 185 -9.52 0.37 1.02
N GLY A 186 -8.44 -0.11 1.62
CA GLY A 186 -7.66 -1.24 1.12
C GLY A 186 -8.48 -2.52 1.01
N ALA A 187 -9.29 -2.84 2.02
CA ALA A 187 -10.20 -3.98 2.02
C ALA A 187 -11.24 -3.86 0.89
N VAL A 188 -11.87 -2.69 0.72
CA VAL A 188 -12.84 -2.46 -0.36
C VAL A 188 -12.18 -2.64 -1.75
N MET A 189 -10.98 -2.09 -1.96
CA MET A 189 -10.26 -2.26 -3.23
C MET A 189 -9.83 -3.71 -3.49
N ALA A 190 -9.34 -4.41 -2.47
CA ALA A 190 -9.03 -5.84 -2.54
C ALA A 190 -10.29 -6.64 -2.89
N GLY A 191 -11.42 -6.24 -2.31
CA GLY A 191 -12.75 -6.71 -2.62
C GLY A 191 -13.11 -6.53 -4.09
N PHE A 192 -12.61 -5.50 -4.79
CA PHE A 192 -12.79 -5.33 -6.25
C PHE A 192 -11.69 -5.97 -7.11
N GLY A 193 -10.73 -6.67 -6.51
CA GLY A 193 -9.60 -7.24 -7.24
C GLY A 193 -8.53 -6.22 -7.62
N LYS A 194 -8.48 -5.06 -6.94
CA LYS A 194 -7.49 -4.00 -7.15
C LYS A 194 -6.54 -3.90 -5.96
N VAL A 195 -5.27 -3.60 -6.23
CA VAL A 195 -4.26 -3.38 -5.17
C VAL A 195 -4.26 -1.91 -4.79
N PHE A 196 -4.64 -1.61 -3.55
CA PHE A 196 -4.59 -0.25 -3.02
C PHE A 196 -3.18 0.07 -2.49
N HIS A 197 -2.56 1.08 -3.08
CA HIS A 197 -1.31 1.64 -2.59
C HIS A 197 -1.62 2.86 -1.76
N VAL A 198 -1.42 2.77 -0.45
CA VAL A 198 -1.73 3.86 0.47
C VAL A 198 -0.83 5.06 0.16
N PRO A 199 -1.38 6.28 -0.01
CA PRO A 199 -0.57 7.48 -0.19
C PRO A 199 0.38 7.66 1.01
N MET A 200 1.58 8.19 0.75
CA MET A 200 2.66 8.34 1.75
C MET A 200 3.26 7.03 2.31
N SER A 201 2.90 5.86 1.76
CA SER A 201 3.62 4.61 2.06
C SER A 201 4.93 4.50 1.28
N PHE A 202 6.00 4.17 2.00
CA PHE A 202 7.31 3.82 1.45
C PHE A 202 7.24 2.43 0.79
N LYS A 203 7.81 2.32 -0.42
CA LYS A 203 7.87 1.06 -1.18
C LYS A 203 9.09 0.23 -0.75
N ILE A 204 9.02 -0.37 0.43
CA ILE A 204 10.13 -1.13 1.04
C ILE A 204 10.20 -2.54 0.49
N LEU A 205 9.06 -3.24 0.49
CA LEU A 205 8.91 -4.57 -0.09
C LEU A 205 8.59 -4.43 -1.58
N ARG A 206 9.51 -4.93 -2.42
CA ARG A 206 9.36 -5.01 -3.90
C ARG A 206 8.86 -6.37 -4.35
#